data_AF-A0A9E2F607-F1
#
_entry.id   AF-A0A9E2F607-F1
#
_cell.length_a   1.000
_cell.length_b   1.000
_cell.length_c   1.000
_cell.angle_alpha   90.00
_cell.angle_beta   90.00
_cell.angle_gamma   90.00
#
_symmetry.space_group_name_H-M   'P 1'
#
loop_
_entity.id
_entity.type
_entity.pdbx_description
1 polymer ?
#
loop_
_entity_poly.entity_id
_entity_poly.type
_entity_poly.pdbx_seq_one_letter_code
_entity_poly.pdbx_strand_id
1 'polypeptide(L)'
;MPTVSPLNARIVAARVLLAALVVALGGLTTKAEAQTAGEVEFARGVGFAHTAGQPPRTLGKGLPLKQGDRLSTADGASAIIKLPDGTRMTLRPNSEVIIQQYQFKESAPDNNMLLQLVRGGFRAITGLISKGSPNAAKIQTSTATIGIRGTDFDARLCTSDCRSESAKIPEKARPNVVLASAKVVTVDGELSAMDGAGMRRRLVNGGSVYPGETVETGSHTKAVLAFRDDSRLTLGGATRFKVESFVFDEKNPTEGKFLVSLLRGSMRALTGLIAKANRRNVGFSTPTATIGIRGTGLDMDCSTEGNCSFFTWLGSIEVTPAGQTALQTLQAGEGLFVSATEIRSLNAPTLDELPRPDGVSVDVRQLFSVVSGDEVQEGLFVFVRDGHIEITTIRDTLHLGKGETGFADNNGNTVRPNLMPLFLEFDRTPMPDSKNPMLITVLDETGIRSSNVCR
;
A
#
# COMPACT_ATOMS: atom_id res chain seq x y z
N MET A 1 -60.86 -56.02 -48.03
CA MET A 1 -59.52 -55.72 -47.44
C MET A 1 -58.94 -54.55 -48.22
N PRO A 2 -58.34 -53.48 -47.63
CA PRO A 2 -58.24 -52.99 -46.23
C PRO A 2 -59.13 -51.73 -46.02
N THR A 3 -59.75 -51.44 -44.86
CA THR A 3 -59.33 -50.86 -43.55
C THR A 3 -59.13 -49.33 -43.45
N VAL A 4 -60.13 -48.66 -42.83
CA VAL A 4 -60.10 -47.73 -41.66
C VAL A 4 -59.08 -46.57 -41.63
N SER A 5 -59.56 -45.31 -41.52
CA SER A 5 -59.62 -44.61 -40.21
C SER A 5 -60.12 -43.14 -40.29
N PRO A 6 -61.08 -42.72 -39.45
CA PRO A 6 -61.48 -41.34 -39.20
C PRO A 6 -60.98 -40.83 -37.83
N LEU A 7 -60.92 -39.51 -37.61
CA LEU A 7 -61.62 -38.81 -36.49
C LEU A 7 -61.21 -37.34 -36.38
N ASN A 8 -62.17 -36.47 -36.69
CA ASN A 8 -62.35 -35.15 -36.09
C ASN A 8 -62.66 -35.29 -34.60
N ALA A 9 -61.91 -34.65 -33.70
CA ALA A 9 -62.38 -34.38 -32.32
C ALA A 9 -61.51 -33.40 -31.49
N ARG A 10 -60.91 -32.32 -32.01
CA ARG A 10 -60.13 -31.39 -31.15
C ARG A 10 -60.09 -29.93 -31.65
N ILE A 11 -61.23 -29.21 -31.72
CA ILE A 11 -61.18 -27.78 -32.10
C ILE A 11 -61.89 -26.82 -31.12
N VAL A 12 -62.72 -27.25 -30.17
CA VAL A 12 -63.53 -26.29 -29.38
C VAL A 12 -63.03 -26.03 -27.94
N ALA A 13 -62.08 -26.81 -27.40
CA ALA A 13 -61.58 -26.62 -26.03
C ALA A 13 -60.43 -25.59 -25.88
N ALA A 14 -60.00 -24.94 -26.96
CA ALA A 14 -58.76 -24.13 -26.97
C ALA A 14 -58.95 -22.61 -26.75
N ARG A 15 -60.19 -22.11 -26.62
CA ARG A 15 -60.45 -20.66 -26.53
C ARG A 15 -60.89 -20.13 -25.16
N VAL A 16 -61.09 -20.99 -24.16
CA VAL A 16 -61.46 -20.55 -22.79
C VAL A 16 -60.29 -20.62 -21.81
N LEU A 17 -59.22 -21.38 -22.10
CA LEU A 17 -58.02 -21.41 -21.24
C LEU A 17 -57.04 -20.24 -21.47
N LEU A 18 -57.16 -19.49 -22.57
CA LEU A 18 -56.22 -18.40 -22.89
C LEU A 18 -56.53 -17.07 -22.16
N ALA A 19 -57.75 -16.91 -21.62
CA ALA A 19 -58.14 -15.71 -20.88
C ALA A 19 -57.83 -15.77 -19.37
N ALA A 20 -57.57 -16.97 -18.82
CA ALA A 20 -57.23 -17.15 -17.40
C ALA A 20 -55.71 -17.15 -17.12
N LEU A 21 -54.87 -17.30 -18.14
CA LEU A 21 -53.40 -17.33 -17.98
C LEU A 21 -52.73 -15.95 -18.14
N VAL A 22 -53.44 -14.95 -18.70
CA VAL A 22 -52.87 -13.61 -18.96
C VAL A 22 -53.03 -12.65 -17.76
N VAL A 23 -53.88 -12.97 -16.77
CA VAL A 23 -54.10 -12.12 -15.59
C VAL A 23 -53.17 -12.46 -14.41
N ALA A 24 -52.42 -13.56 -14.46
CA ALA A 24 -51.51 -13.97 -13.38
C ALA A 24 -50.04 -13.54 -13.56
N LEU A 25 -49.69 -12.84 -14.66
CA LEU A 25 -48.34 -12.25 -14.87
C LEU A 25 -48.26 -10.77 -14.45
N GLY A 26 -49.16 -10.32 -13.56
CA GLY A 26 -49.09 -9.02 -12.92
C GLY A 26 -47.94 -8.93 -11.91
N GLY A 27 -46.75 -8.59 -12.41
CA GLY A 27 -45.73 -7.80 -11.70
C GLY A 27 -45.38 -8.21 -10.27
N LEU A 28 -44.68 -9.32 -10.09
CA LEU A 28 -43.74 -9.43 -8.97
C LEU A 28 -42.54 -8.52 -9.27
N THR A 29 -42.70 -7.21 -9.06
CA THR A 29 -41.55 -6.32 -8.94
C THR A 29 -40.89 -6.66 -7.61
N THR A 30 -39.91 -7.55 -7.63
CA THR A 30 -38.98 -7.68 -6.52
C THR A 30 -38.31 -6.32 -6.36
N LYS A 31 -38.70 -5.56 -5.33
CA LYS A 31 -37.91 -4.42 -4.89
C LYS A 31 -36.57 -5.01 -4.47
N ALA A 32 -35.55 -4.88 -5.32
CA ALA A 32 -34.19 -5.19 -4.95
C ALA A 32 -33.85 -4.33 -3.74
N GLU A 33 -33.82 -4.95 -2.57
CA GLU A 33 -33.50 -4.27 -1.34
C GLU A 33 -32.00 -3.99 -1.37
N ALA A 34 -31.62 -2.71 -1.45
CA ALA A 34 -30.22 -2.33 -1.55
C ALA A 34 -29.47 -2.83 -0.31
N GLN A 35 -28.42 -3.63 -0.54
CA GLN A 35 -27.62 -4.29 0.48
C GLN A 35 -27.04 -3.27 1.47
N THR A 36 -27.17 -3.56 2.77
CA THR A 36 -26.54 -2.76 3.83
C THR A 36 -25.02 -2.81 3.67
N ALA A 37 -24.40 -1.64 3.55
CA ALA A 37 -22.97 -1.48 3.38
C ALA A 37 -22.26 -1.04 4.68
N GLY A 38 -22.99 -0.42 5.62
CA GLY A 38 -22.42 0.02 6.88
C GLY A 38 -23.38 0.84 7.72
N GLU A 39 -22.84 1.61 8.66
CA GLU A 39 -23.60 2.48 9.55
C GLU A 39 -22.86 3.77 9.87
N VAL A 40 -23.61 4.80 10.27
CA VAL A 40 -23.04 6.03 10.85
C VAL A 40 -22.76 5.79 12.33
N GLU A 41 -21.50 5.79 12.73
CA GLU A 41 -21.10 5.63 14.14
C GLU A 41 -21.20 6.94 14.92
N PHE A 42 -20.90 8.06 14.25
CA PHE A 42 -20.95 9.40 14.81
C PHE A 42 -21.24 10.43 13.72
N ALA A 43 -21.95 11.50 14.04
CA ALA A 43 -22.15 12.64 13.16
C ALA A 43 -22.25 13.94 13.95
N ARG A 44 -21.70 15.01 13.38
CA ARG A 44 -21.80 16.39 13.88
C ARG A 44 -22.11 17.30 12.71
N GLY A 45 -22.98 18.28 12.94
CA GLY A 45 -23.42 19.21 11.91
C GLY A 45 -24.42 18.56 10.93
N VAL A 46 -24.63 19.20 9.79
CA VAL A 46 -25.60 18.76 8.78
C VAL A 46 -24.92 17.83 7.78
N GLY A 47 -25.49 16.64 7.59
CA GLY A 47 -25.06 15.72 6.55
C GLY A 47 -26.19 14.76 6.14
N PHE A 48 -26.11 14.22 4.94
CA PHE A 48 -27.14 13.35 4.38
C PHE A 48 -26.56 12.11 3.69
N ALA A 49 -27.24 10.97 3.83
CA ALA A 49 -27.16 9.83 2.94
C ALA A 49 -28.33 9.86 1.95
N HIS A 50 -28.04 9.80 0.65
CA HIS A 50 -29.05 9.85 -0.39
C HIS A 50 -28.97 8.60 -1.28
N THR A 51 -30.05 7.83 -1.29
CA THR A 51 -30.24 6.71 -2.22
C THR A 51 -31.02 7.22 -3.42
N ALA A 52 -30.60 6.86 -4.64
CA ALA A 52 -31.28 7.32 -5.86
C ALA A 52 -32.79 6.99 -5.83
N GLY A 53 -33.64 7.99 -6.11
CA GLY A 53 -35.09 7.84 -6.10
C GLY A 53 -35.74 7.81 -4.72
N GLN A 54 -35.00 8.07 -3.64
CA GLN A 54 -35.52 8.17 -2.27
C GLN A 54 -35.20 9.55 -1.67
N PRO A 55 -36.02 10.05 -0.72
CA PRO A 55 -35.68 11.28 -0.01
C PRO A 55 -34.35 11.13 0.76
N PRO A 56 -33.55 12.20 0.88
CA PRO A 56 -32.32 12.19 1.68
C PRO A 56 -32.59 11.82 3.15
N ARG A 57 -31.66 11.07 3.74
CA ARG A 57 -31.69 10.64 5.14
C ARG A 57 -30.58 11.34 5.91
N THR A 58 -30.92 12.03 7.00
CA THR A 58 -29.91 12.73 7.83
C THR A 58 -28.89 11.75 8.42
N LEU A 59 -27.60 12.07 8.31
CA LEU A 59 -26.53 11.31 8.96
C LEU A 59 -26.64 11.45 10.47
N GLY A 60 -27.32 10.50 11.12
CA GLY A 60 -27.42 10.37 12.57
C GLY A 60 -26.80 9.05 13.03
N LYS A 61 -26.32 9.01 14.27
CA LYS A 61 -25.76 7.78 14.87
C LYS A 61 -26.73 6.61 14.71
N GLY A 62 -26.22 5.47 14.23
CA GLY A 62 -26.98 4.24 13.97
C GLY A 62 -27.72 4.21 12.64
N LEU A 63 -27.62 5.26 11.81
CA LEU A 63 -28.23 5.23 10.48
C LEU A 63 -27.58 4.11 9.63
N PRO A 64 -28.35 3.13 9.13
CA PRO A 64 -27.83 2.14 8.20
C PRO A 64 -27.57 2.77 6.84
N LEU A 65 -26.40 2.49 6.29
CA LEU A 65 -25.97 2.90 4.95
C LEU A 65 -26.12 1.74 3.99
N LYS A 66 -26.47 2.05 2.76
CA LYS A 66 -26.75 1.09 1.69
C LYS A 66 -25.73 1.26 0.58
N GLN A 67 -25.45 0.18 -0.13
CA GLN A 67 -24.77 0.28 -1.40
C GLN A 67 -25.57 1.20 -2.35
N GLY A 68 -24.86 2.07 -3.06
CA GLY A 68 -25.41 3.14 -3.89
C GLY A 68 -25.67 4.45 -3.16
N ASP A 69 -25.51 4.51 -1.84
CA ASP A 69 -25.69 5.75 -1.10
C ASP A 69 -24.62 6.79 -1.43
N ARG A 70 -25.08 8.02 -1.67
CA ARG A 70 -24.25 9.23 -1.69
C ARG A 70 -24.30 9.89 -0.31
N LEU A 71 -23.16 9.89 0.37
CA LEU A 71 -22.96 10.54 1.66
C LEU A 71 -22.44 11.95 1.44
N SER A 72 -23.00 12.93 2.14
CA SER A 72 -22.61 14.34 2.05
C SER A 72 -22.51 14.99 3.42
N THR A 73 -21.51 15.84 3.61
CA THR A 73 -21.30 16.66 4.82
C THR A 73 -21.25 18.14 4.42
N ALA A 74 -21.99 18.97 5.15
CA ALA A 74 -21.98 20.43 4.97
C ALA A 74 -20.70 21.06 5.56
N ASP A 75 -20.62 22.39 5.48
CA ASP A 75 -19.54 23.14 6.12
C ASP A 75 -19.59 22.95 7.65
N GLY A 76 -18.41 22.79 8.27
CA GLY A 76 -18.27 22.44 9.69
C GLY A 76 -18.83 21.07 10.11
N ALA A 77 -19.40 20.29 9.19
CA ALA A 77 -19.96 18.98 9.51
C ALA A 77 -18.94 17.85 9.33
N SER A 78 -19.07 16.79 10.13
CA SER A 78 -18.24 15.59 10.00
C SER A 78 -19.04 14.35 10.40
N ALA A 79 -18.71 13.21 9.82
CA ALA A 79 -19.34 11.94 10.19
C ALA A 79 -18.32 10.80 10.19
N ILE A 80 -18.40 9.92 11.19
CA ILE A 80 -17.63 8.67 11.24
C ILE A 80 -18.54 7.56 10.74
N ILE A 81 -18.10 6.90 9.68
CA ILE A 81 -18.75 5.77 9.05
C ILE A 81 -18.02 4.51 9.45
N LYS A 82 -18.77 3.46 9.81
CA LYS A 82 -18.24 2.15 10.13
C LYS A 82 -18.80 1.12 9.17
N LEU A 83 -17.90 0.34 8.57
CA LEU A 83 -18.26 -0.75 7.67
C LEU A 83 -18.11 -2.11 8.38
N PRO A 84 -18.85 -3.15 7.95
CA PRO A 84 -18.79 -4.49 8.55
C PRO A 84 -17.42 -5.16 8.58
N ASP A 85 -16.49 -4.80 7.68
CA ASP A 85 -15.13 -5.36 7.64
C ASP A 85 -14.19 -4.76 8.69
N GLY A 86 -14.69 -3.83 9.50
CA GLY A 86 -13.93 -3.08 10.49
C GLY A 86 -13.36 -1.75 9.98
N THR A 87 -13.55 -1.42 8.69
CA THR A 87 -13.15 -0.11 8.16
C THR A 87 -13.90 1.01 8.88
N ARG A 88 -13.18 2.03 9.32
CA ARG A 88 -13.73 3.27 9.87
C ARG A 88 -13.27 4.45 9.03
N MET A 89 -14.18 5.36 8.70
CA MET A 89 -13.89 6.50 7.85
C MET A 89 -14.53 7.77 8.41
N THR A 90 -13.73 8.79 8.72
CA THR A 90 -14.24 10.14 9.04
C THR A 90 -14.35 10.96 7.77
N LEU A 91 -15.57 11.33 7.38
CA LEU A 91 -15.82 12.30 6.32
C LEU A 91 -15.54 13.71 6.83
N ARG A 92 -14.73 14.47 6.08
CA ARG A 92 -14.39 15.88 6.39
C ARG A 92 -15.57 16.80 6.08
N PRO A 93 -15.56 18.07 6.53
CA PRO A 93 -16.49 19.09 6.03
C PRO A 93 -16.47 19.17 4.50
N ASN A 94 -17.61 19.57 3.92
CA ASN A 94 -17.75 19.80 2.48
C ASN A 94 -17.39 18.58 1.60
N SER A 95 -17.69 17.38 2.08
CA SER A 95 -17.31 16.14 1.41
C SER A 95 -18.48 15.40 0.83
N GLU A 96 -18.22 14.65 -0.25
CA GLU A 96 -19.19 13.80 -0.91
C GLU A 96 -18.54 12.48 -1.31
N VAL A 97 -19.06 11.38 -0.77
CA VAL A 97 -18.55 10.02 -1.01
C VAL A 97 -19.72 9.11 -1.39
N ILE A 98 -19.53 8.30 -2.44
CA ILE A 98 -20.51 7.32 -2.89
C ILE A 98 -20.01 5.92 -2.54
N ILE A 99 -20.85 5.10 -1.90
CA ILE A 99 -20.58 3.69 -1.68
C ILE A 99 -21.03 2.92 -2.93
N GLN A 100 -20.18 2.81 -3.95
CA GLN A 100 -20.59 2.19 -5.21
C GLN A 100 -20.82 0.68 -5.07
N GLN A 101 -19.89 -0.02 -4.43
CA GLN A 101 -19.95 -1.46 -4.20
C GLN A 101 -19.38 -1.77 -2.82
N TYR A 102 -20.05 -2.66 -2.10
CA TYR A 102 -19.55 -3.18 -0.84
C TYR A 102 -20.04 -4.60 -0.63
N GLN A 103 -19.10 -5.55 -0.65
CA GLN A 103 -19.34 -6.95 -0.37
C GLN A 103 -18.32 -7.43 0.65
N PHE A 104 -18.83 -7.83 1.82
CA PHE A 104 -18.02 -8.43 2.86
C PHE A 104 -18.68 -9.68 3.42
N LYS A 105 -17.95 -10.78 3.36
CA LYS A 105 -18.19 -12.01 4.08
C LYS A 105 -16.86 -12.48 4.66
N GLU A 106 -16.86 -12.80 5.93
CA GLU A 106 -15.65 -13.25 6.63
C GLU A 106 -15.04 -14.47 5.90
N SER A 107 -13.72 -14.43 5.70
CA SER A 107 -12.94 -15.45 4.97
C SER A 107 -13.34 -15.71 3.51
N ALA A 108 -14.21 -14.89 2.92
CA ALA A 108 -14.57 -15.02 1.52
C ALA A 108 -13.49 -14.41 0.60
N PRO A 109 -13.11 -15.09 -0.50
CA PRO A 109 -12.07 -14.60 -1.40
C PRO A 109 -12.54 -13.46 -2.33
N ASP A 110 -13.85 -13.32 -2.52
CA ASP A 110 -14.50 -12.41 -3.47
C ASP A 110 -14.99 -11.09 -2.82
N ASN A 111 -14.53 -10.80 -1.61
CA ASN A 111 -14.81 -9.52 -0.94
C ASN A 111 -14.36 -8.33 -1.78
N ASN A 112 -15.15 -7.26 -1.79
CA ASN A 112 -14.84 -6.04 -2.53
C ASN A 112 -15.37 -4.79 -1.82
N MET A 113 -14.68 -3.68 -2.04
CA MET A 113 -15.10 -2.35 -1.62
C MET A 113 -14.69 -1.35 -2.70
N LEU A 114 -15.66 -0.66 -3.28
CA LEU A 114 -15.46 0.42 -4.23
C LEU A 114 -16.20 1.66 -3.73
N LEU A 115 -15.44 2.67 -3.34
CA LEU A 115 -15.96 3.98 -3.00
C LEU A 115 -15.61 4.98 -4.10
N GLN A 116 -16.38 6.05 -4.21
CA GLN A 116 -16.05 7.18 -5.06
C GLN A 116 -16.04 8.47 -4.24
N LEU A 117 -14.89 9.14 -4.17
CA LEU A 117 -14.78 10.48 -3.62
C LEU A 117 -15.06 11.49 -4.73
N VAL A 118 -16.19 12.18 -4.61
CA VAL A 118 -16.63 13.16 -5.60
C VAL A 118 -16.03 14.54 -5.32
N ARG A 119 -15.94 14.92 -4.04
CA ARG A 119 -15.28 16.15 -3.56
C ARG A 119 -14.98 16.05 -2.06
N GLY A 120 -14.15 16.96 -1.56
CA GLY A 120 -13.84 17.03 -0.13
C GLY A 120 -12.72 16.08 0.24
N GLY A 121 -12.88 15.34 1.34
CA GLY A 121 -11.93 14.33 1.74
C GLY A 121 -12.40 13.50 2.93
N PHE A 122 -11.58 12.52 3.30
CA PHE A 122 -11.84 11.67 4.46
C PHE A 122 -10.52 11.17 5.06
N ARG A 123 -10.62 10.67 6.29
CA ARG A 123 -9.61 9.85 6.95
C ARG A 123 -10.15 8.44 7.06
N ALA A 124 -9.34 7.42 6.80
CA ALA A 124 -9.78 6.04 6.88
C ALA A 124 -8.75 5.12 7.53
N ILE A 125 -9.23 4.28 8.45
CA ILE A 125 -8.51 3.11 8.96
C ILE A 125 -9.20 1.90 8.37
N THR A 126 -8.48 1.16 7.53
CA THR A 126 -9.07 0.08 6.73
C THR A 126 -9.15 -1.26 7.45
N GLY A 127 -10.22 -1.99 7.14
CA GLY A 127 -10.56 -3.28 7.70
C GLY A 127 -10.01 -4.48 6.93
N LEU A 128 -10.66 -5.63 7.15
CA LEU A 128 -10.21 -6.94 6.69
C LEU A 128 -10.18 -7.10 5.17
N ILE A 129 -11.04 -6.40 4.41
CA ILE A 129 -11.06 -6.51 2.94
C ILE A 129 -9.70 -6.14 2.36
N SER A 130 -9.13 -5.03 2.81
CA SER A 130 -7.84 -4.51 2.34
C SER A 130 -6.64 -5.38 2.74
N LYS A 131 -6.81 -6.22 3.76
CA LYS A 131 -5.77 -7.13 4.27
C LYS A 131 -5.83 -8.51 3.61
N GLY A 132 -7.03 -9.01 3.31
CA GLY A 132 -7.25 -10.35 2.77
C GLY A 132 -6.93 -10.48 1.28
N SER A 133 -7.33 -9.49 0.48
CA SER A 133 -7.19 -9.56 -0.98
C SER A 133 -6.57 -8.28 -1.54
N PRO A 134 -5.35 -8.34 -2.13
CA PRO A 134 -4.78 -7.21 -2.85
C PRO A 134 -5.76 -6.73 -3.92
N ASN A 135 -6.01 -5.42 -3.98
CA ASN A 135 -6.92 -4.76 -4.94
C ASN A 135 -8.43 -4.87 -4.65
N ALA A 136 -8.85 -5.50 -3.55
CA ALA A 136 -10.27 -5.61 -3.20
C ALA A 136 -10.87 -4.28 -2.72
N ALA A 137 -10.05 -3.40 -2.14
CA ALA A 137 -10.45 -2.09 -1.65
C ALA A 137 -9.91 -0.97 -2.55
N LYS A 138 -10.81 -0.20 -3.17
CA LYS A 138 -10.48 0.90 -4.08
C LYS A 138 -11.31 2.14 -3.80
N ILE A 139 -10.73 3.31 -4.06
CA ILE A 139 -11.42 4.59 -4.03
C ILE A 139 -11.17 5.34 -5.33
N GLN A 140 -12.23 5.63 -6.06
CA GLN A 140 -12.18 6.39 -7.31
C GLN A 140 -12.37 7.88 -7.04
N THR A 141 -11.64 8.69 -7.78
CA THR A 141 -11.79 10.15 -7.80
C THR A 141 -11.83 10.64 -9.24
N SER A 142 -11.97 11.94 -9.47
CA SER A 142 -11.87 12.52 -10.81
C SER A 142 -10.46 12.47 -11.40
N THR A 143 -9.42 12.31 -10.56
CA THR A 143 -8.01 12.35 -11.01
C THR A 143 -7.32 10.99 -11.01
N ALA A 144 -7.66 10.13 -10.05
CA ALA A 144 -6.98 8.86 -9.84
C ALA A 144 -7.85 7.81 -9.14
N THR A 145 -7.40 6.56 -9.20
CA THR A 145 -7.90 5.46 -8.36
C THR A 145 -6.88 5.14 -7.27
N ILE A 146 -7.32 5.14 -6.02
CA ILE A 146 -6.55 4.73 -4.86
C ILE A 146 -6.77 3.23 -4.65
N GLY A 147 -5.71 2.43 -4.77
CA GLY A 147 -5.66 1.04 -4.31
C GLY A 147 -5.19 0.96 -2.86
N ILE A 148 -5.96 0.28 -2.01
CA ILE A 148 -5.75 0.24 -0.56
C ILE A 148 -5.20 -1.12 -0.14
N ARG A 149 -4.10 -1.13 0.64
CA ARG A 149 -3.54 -2.34 1.24
C ARG A 149 -3.21 -2.12 2.71
N GLY A 150 -4.19 -2.39 3.59
CA GLY A 150 -4.06 -2.35 5.05
C GLY A 150 -3.44 -1.05 5.56
N THR A 151 -4.16 0.06 5.41
CA THR A 151 -3.65 1.40 5.70
C THR A 151 -4.54 2.23 6.61
N ASP A 152 -3.89 3.13 7.35
CA ASP A 152 -4.44 4.35 7.92
C ASP A 152 -3.97 5.51 7.03
N PHE A 153 -4.90 6.25 6.44
CA PHE A 153 -4.58 7.30 5.48
C PHE A 153 -5.63 8.41 5.42
N ASP A 154 -5.17 9.56 4.94
CA ASP A 154 -6.00 10.71 4.60
C ASP A 154 -6.06 10.84 3.08
N ALA A 155 -7.24 11.11 2.52
CA ALA A 155 -7.40 11.46 1.12
C ALA A 155 -8.19 12.77 0.99
N ARG A 156 -7.68 13.71 0.21
CA ARG A 156 -8.30 15.01 -0.05
C ARG A 156 -8.30 15.30 -1.54
N LEU A 157 -9.50 15.40 -2.12
CA LEU A 157 -9.68 15.91 -3.48
C LEU A 157 -9.83 17.43 -3.40
N CYS A 158 -8.75 18.11 -3.78
CA CYS A 158 -8.58 19.55 -3.65
C CYS A 158 -9.04 20.31 -4.89
N THR A 159 -9.68 21.44 -4.63
CA THR A 159 -9.92 22.54 -5.57
C THR A 159 -9.21 23.78 -5.02
N SER A 160 -9.71 24.99 -5.29
CA SER A 160 -9.22 26.23 -4.66
C SER A 160 -9.37 26.27 -3.13
N ASP A 161 -10.19 25.38 -2.54
CA ASP A 161 -10.47 25.30 -1.11
C ASP A 161 -9.24 24.93 -0.28
N CYS A 162 -8.47 23.93 -0.71
CA CYS A 162 -7.28 23.48 0.03
C CYS A 162 -6.21 24.56 0.16
N ARG A 163 -6.03 25.39 -0.88
CA ARG A 163 -5.12 26.54 -0.85
C ARG A 163 -5.56 27.56 0.21
N SER A 164 -6.85 27.84 0.26
CA SER A 164 -7.45 28.76 1.23
C SER A 164 -7.37 28.23 2.67
N GLU A 165 -7.45 26.91 2.86
CA GLU A 165 -7.27 26.25 4.15
C GLU A 165 -5.81 26.33 4.63
N SER A 166 -4.85 25.99 3.77
CA SER A 166 -3.42 26.13 4.08
C SER A 166 -3.01 27.56 4.42
N ALA A 167 -3.54 28.57 3.72
CA ALA A 167 -3.20 29.98 3.94
C ALA A 167 -3.61 30.50 5.34
N LYS A 168 -4.54 29.83 6.03
CA LYS A 168 -4.99 30.20 7.39
C LYS A 168 -4.10 29.63 8.49
N ILE A 169 -3.13 28.77 8.15
CA ILE A 169 -2.27 28.09 9.11
C ILE A 169 -0.94 28.86 9.21
N PRO A 170 -0.61 29.47 10.36
CA PRO A 170 0.60 30.29 10.52
C PRO A 170 1.89 29.46 10.73
N GLU A 171 1.86 28.18 10.36
CA GLU A 171 2.95 27.22 10.55
C GLU A 171 3.68 26.96 9.22
N LYS A 172 4.92 26.52 9.29
CA LYS A 172 5.68 26.12 8.10
C LYS A 172 5.42 24.65 7.80
N ALA A 173 5.23 24.34 6.52
CA ALA A 173 5.09 22.96 6.07
C ALA A 173 6.38 22.18 6.38
N ARG A 174 6.22 20.97 6.92
CA ARG A 174 7.35 20.08 7.17
C ARG A 174 7.77 19.32 5.88
N PRO A 175 9.02 18.88 5.79
CA PRO A 175 9.45 18.00 4.69
C PRO A 175 8.68 16.68 4.65
N ASN A 176 8.29 16.27 3.45
CA ASN A 176 7.77 14.94 3.15
C ASN A 176 8.97 14.00 2.93
N VAL A 177 9.41 13.34 4.00
CA VAL A 177 10.58 12.47 3.96
C VAL A 177 10.17 11.03 3.68
N VAL A 178 10.72 10.45 2.62
CA VAL A 178 10.56 9.01 2.37
C VAL A 178 11.39 8.21 3.37
N LEU A 179 10.71 7.60 4.35
CA LEU A 179 11.35 6.84 5.43
C LEU A 179 11.80 5.44 5.00
N ALA A 180 11.27 4.93 3.89
CA ALA A 180 11.59 3.60 3.38
C ALA A 180 13.08 3.51 3.00
N SER A 181 13.76 2.45 3.45
CA SER A 181 15.10 2.08 2.97
C SER A 181 15.04 1.58 1.54
N ALA A 182 14.05 0.73 1.27
CA ALA A 182 13.85 0.09 0.00
C ALA A 182 12.36 -0.01 -0.37
N LYS A 183 12.09 -0.24 -1.65
CA LYS A 183 10.77 -0.60 -2.17
C LYS A 183 10.90 -1.89 -2.98
N VAL A 184 9.86 -2.72 -2.92
CA VAL A 184 9.75 -3.92 -3.74
C VAL A 184 9.48 -3.50 -5.18
N VAL A 185 10.33 -3.92 -6.10
CA VAL A 185 10.15 -3.68 -7.54
C VAL A 185 9.28 -4.77 -8.13
N THR A 186 9.68 -6.02 -7.90
CA THR A 186 8.95 -7.21 -8.33
C THR A 186 8.90 -8.21 -7.19
N VAL A 187 7.79 -8.91 -7.08
CA VAL A 187 7.65 -10.10 -6.26
C VAL A 187 6.86 -11.15 -7.04
N ASP A 188 7.42 -12.35 -7.11
CA ASP A 188 6.74 -13.56 -7.55
C ASP A 188 6.71 -14.51 -6.35
N GLY A 189 5.53 -14.71 -5.75
CA GLY A 189 5.34 -15.48 -4.51
C GLY A 189 4.94 -14.64 -3.29
N GLU A 190 5.26 -15.16 -2.10
CA GLU A 190 4.90 -14.56 -0.81
C GLU A 190 6.08 -13.82 -0.21
N LEU A 191 5.88 -12.52 0.04
CA LEU A 191 6.88 -11.66 0.67
C LEU A 191 6.24 -10.96 1.86
N SER A 192 6.96 -10.89 2.97
CA SER A 192 6.52 -10.16 4.16
C SER A 192 7.68 -9.37 4.78
N ALA A 193 7.35 -8.33 5.53
CA ALA A 193 8.27 -7.62 6.42
C ALA A 193 7.79 -7.80 7.85
N MET A 194 8.75 -7.93 8.77
CA MET A 194 8.55 -8.01 10.20
C MET A 194 9.33 -6.89 10.88
N ASP A 195 8.65 -6.09 11.71
CA ASP A 195 9.30 -5.03 12.48
C ASP A 195 9.99 -5.55 13.75
N GLY A 196 10.62 -4.65 14.50
CA GLY A 196 11.29 -4.98 15.76
C GLY A 196 10.36 -5.43 16.89
N ALA A 197 9.05 -5.19 16.77
CA ALA A 197 8.04 -5.67 17.71
C ALA A 197 7.47 -7.04 17.33
N GLY A 198 7.93 -7.63 16.21
CA GLY A 198 7.43 -8.89 15.67
C GLY A 198 6.14 -8.76 14.86
N MET A 199 5.68 -7.52 14.58
CA MET A 199 4.51 -7.31 13.75
C MET A 199 4.84 -7.60 12.29
N ARG A 200 4.11 -8.55 11.70
CA ARG A 200 4.28 -8.96 10.31
C ARG A 200 3.26 -8.30 9.39
N ARG A 201 3.73 -7.87 8.22
CA ARG A 201 2.89 -7.36 7.14
C ARG A 201 3.31 -7.93 5.79
N ARG A 202 2.35 -8.22 4.93
CA ARG A 202 2.62 -8.66 3.56
C ARG A 202 3.19 -7.50 2.73
N LEU A 203 4.17 -7.81 1.89
CA LEU A 203 4.74 -6.92 0.90
C LEU A 203 4.22 -7.30 -0.50
N VAL A 204 4.08 -6.28 -1.34
CA VAL A 204 3.68 -6.37 -2.75
C VAL A 204 4.57 -5.44 -3.57
N ASN A 205 4.46 -5.42 -4.90
CA ASN A 205 5.11 -4.42 -5.73
C ASN A 205 4.81 -3.00 -5.24
N GLY A 206 5.86 -2.17 -5.12
CA GLY A 206 5.83 -0.84 -4.54
C GLY A 206 5.82 -0.78 -3.01
N GLY A 207 5.65 -1.93 -2.34
CA GLY A 207 5.67 -2.06 -0.90
C GLY A 207 7.00 -1.58 -0.32
N SER A 208 6.94 -0.80 0.76
CA SER A 208 8.13 -0.21 1.38
C SER A 208 8.74 -1.15 2.41
N VAL A 209 10.06 -1.09 2.59
CA VAL A 209 10.85 -1.78 3.62
C VAL A 209 11.60 -0.70 4.41
N TYR A 210 11.53 -0.76 5.73
CA TYR A 210 12.07 0.26 6.63
C TYR A 210 13.34 -0.24 7.35
N PRO A 211 14.18 0.67 7.88
CA PRO A 211 15.32 0.28 8.72
C PRO A 211 14.86 -0.54 9.93
N GLY A 212 15.62 -1.58 10.26
CA GLY A 212 15.34 -2.52 11.36
C GLY A 212 14.43 -3.69 10.98
N GLU A 213 13.73 -3.64 9.84
CA GLU A 213 12.81 -4.71 9.43
C GLU A 213 13.56 -5.96 8.91
N THR A 214 12.95 -7.11 9.16
CA THR A 214 13.31 -8.39 8.55
C THR A 214 12.32 -8.72 7.45
N VAL A 215 12.80 -8.85 6.22
CA VAL A 215 12.07 -9.32 5.04
C VAL A 215 12.16 -10.84 4.97
N GLU A 216 11.01 -11.51 4.83
CA GLU A 216 10.89 -12.96 4.71
C GLU A 216 10.23 -13.34 3.38
N THR A 217 10.87 -14.24 2.62
CA THR A 217 10.33 -14.80 1.37
C THR A 217 9.80 -16.22 1.58
N GLY A 218 8.72 -16.58 0.88
CA GLY A 218 8.22 -17.96 0.82
C GLY A 218 9.17 -18.90 0.06
N SER A 219 8.95 -20.21 0.14
CA SER A 219 9.88 -21.22 -0.43
C SER A 219 10.11 -21.12 -1.94
N HIS A 220 9.12 -20.65 -2.70
CA HIS A 220 9.20 -20.48 -4.16
C HIS A 220 9.14 -19.01 -4.57
N THR A 221 9.60 -18.13 -3.68
CA THR A 221 9.50 -16.68 -3.90
C THR A 221 10.77 -16.11 -4.50
N LYS A 222 10.61 -15.20 -5.47
CA LYS A 222 11.67 -14.33 -5.97
C LYS A 222 11.22 -12.90 -5.79
N ALA A 223 12.05 -12.07 -5.16
CA ALA A 223 11.71 -10.67 -4.92
C ALA A 223 12.90 -9.77 -5.24
N VAL A 224 12.63 -8.62 -5.86
CA VAL A 224 13.65 -7.60 -6.13
C VAL A 224 13.34 -6.37 -5.30
N LEU A 225 14.31 -5.93 -4.51
CA LEU A 225 14.26 -4.71 -3.71
C LEU A 225 15.17 -3.67 -4.34
N ALA A 226 14.67 -2.45 -4.49
CA ALA A 226 15.48 -1.28 -4.84
C ALA A 226 15.60 -0.36 -3.64
N PHE A 227 16.81 0.05 -3.31
CA PHE A 227 17.13 0.97 -2.22
C PHE A 227 17.22 2.40 -2.73
N ARG A 228 17.11 3.37 -1.81
CA ARG A 228 17.20 4.80 -2.16
C ARG A 228 18.56 5.21 -2.73
N ASP A 229 19.60 4.44 -2.47
CA ASP A 229 20.96 4.73 -2.93
C ASP A 229 21.31 4.08 -4.27
N ASP A 230 20.33 3.63 -5.05
CA ASP A 230 20.48 2.82 -6.27
C ASP A 230 20.97 1.38 -6.06
N SER A 231 21.17 0.91 -4.82
CA SER A 231 21.43 -0.51 -4.58
C SER A 231 20.20 -1.36 -4.95
N ARG A 232 20.44 -2.55 -5.50
CA ARG A 232 19.39 -3.51 -5.87
C ARG A 232 19.71 -4.88 -5.33
N LEU A 233 18.74 -5.52 -4.70
CA LEU A 233 18.88 -6.87 -4.14
C LEU A 233 17.81 -7.78 -4.74
N THR A 234 18.21 -8.95 -5.22
CA THR A 234 17.28 -10.04 -5.52
C THR A 234 17.33 -11.05 -4.39
N LEU A 235 16.19 -11.35 -3.76
CA LEU A 235 16.04 -12.37 -2.73
C LEU A 235 15.45 -13.64 -3.35
N GLY A 236 16.04 -14.80 -3.03
CA GLY A 236 15.53 -16.11 -3.42
C GLY A 236 14.53 -16.68 -2.41
N GLY A 237 14.12 -17.93 -2.63
CA GLY A 237 13.14 -18.60 -1.77
C GLY A 237 13.64 -18.90 -0.36
N ALA A 238 12.74 -18.96 0.61
CA ALA A 238 13.03 -19.24 2.02
C ALA A 238 14.12 -18.34 2.62
N THR A 239 14.15 -17.08 2.20
CA THR A 239 15.14 -16.09 2.60
C THR A 239 14.65 -15.28 3.78
N ARG A 240 15.53 -15.07 4.76
CA ARG A 240 15.38 -14.10 5.84
C ARG A 240 16.48 -13.05 5.70
N PHE A 241 16.09 -11.85 5.29
CA PHE A 241 16.99 -10.72 5.03
C PHE A 241 16.62 -9.57 5.96
N LYS A 242 17.60 -8.96 6.63
CA LYS A 242 17.36 -7.86 7.57
C LYS A 242 18.07 -6.59 7.12
N VAL A 243 17.36 -5.47 7.16
CA VAL A 243 17.95 -4.14 6.96
C VAL A 243 18.40 -3.63 8.33
N GLU A 244 19.66 -3.81 8.69
CA GLU A 244 20.15 -3.41 10.01
C GLU A 244 20.18 -1.89 10.17
N SER A 245 20.71 -1.19 9.16
CA SER A 245 20.81 0.26 9.17
C SER A 245 20.88 0.77 7.74
N PHE A 246 20.03 1.74 7.42
CA PHE A 246 20.07 2.43 6.14
C PHE A 246 19.91 3.93 6.35
N VAL A 247 20.95 4.69 6.01
CA VAL A 247 20.97 6.15 6.04
C VAL A 247 21.46 6.61 4.68
N PHE A 248 20.71 7.49 4.04
CA PHE A 248 21.08 8.01 2.73
C PHE A 248 20.53 9.41 2.54
N ASP A 249 21.42 10.31 2.16
CA ASP A 249 21.11 11.63 1.61
C ASP A 249 21.88 11.75 0.29
N GLU A 250 21.16 12.00 -0.81
CA GLU A 250 21.74 12.13 -2.14
C GLU A 250 22.73 13.30 -2.22
N LYS A 251 22.56 14.35 -1.39
CA LYS A 251 23.47 15.49 -1.33
C LYS A 251 24.74 15.19 -0.55
N ASN A 252 24.69 14.23 0.38
CA ASN A 252 25.79 13.87 1.28
C ASN A 252 26.02 12.34 1.30
N PRO A 253 26.29 11.69 0.14
CA PRO A 253 26.33 10.24 0.05
C PRO A 253 27.49 9.61 0.83
N THR A 254 28.53 10.37 1.15
CA THR A 254 29.68 9.93 1.97
C THR A 254 29.35 9.67 3.43
N GLU A 255 28.28 10.29 3.95
CA GLU A 255 27.77 10.08 5.31
C GLU A 255 26.71 8.96 5.36
N GLY A 256 26.31 8.44 4.20
CA GLY A 256 25.37 7.35 4.10
C GLY A 256 25.89 6.07 4.75
N LYS A 257 24.98 5.17 5.11
CA LYS A 257 25.25 3.88 5.75
C LYS A 257 24.33 2.82 5.18
N PHE A 258 24.86 1.68 4.78
CA PHE A 258 24.09 0.56 4.24
C PHE A 258 24.58 -0.75 4.85
N LEU A 259 23.99 -1.13 5.98
CA LEU A 259 24.29 -2.38 6.67
C LEU A 259 23.08 -3.31 6.59
N VAL A 260 23.31 -4.53 6.11
CA VAL A 260 22.28 -5.55 5.93
C VAL A 260 22.79 -6.92 6.34
N SER A 261 21.86 -7.80 6.71
CA SER A 261 22.17 -9.18 7.11
C SER A 261 21.35 -10.17 6.29
N LEU A 262 22.01 -11.17 5.71
CA LEU A 262 21.35 -12.38 5.21
C LEU A 262 21.38 -13.41 6.34
N LEU A 263 20.25 -13.66 6.98
CA LEU A 263 20.17 -14.60 8.10
C LEU A 263 20.06 -16.05 7.61
N ARG A 264 19.39 -16.27 6.49
CA ARG A 264 19.23 -17.55 5.79
C ARG A 264 18.74 -17.31 4.36
N GLY A 265 18.98 -18.27 3.47
CA GLY A 265 18.44 -18.30 2.12
C GLY A 265 19.46 -17.75 1.13
N SER A 266 19.00 -17.13 0.05
CA SER A 266 19.89 -16.66 -1.00
C SER A 266 19.58 -15.23 -1.43
N MET A 267 20.62 -14.50 -1.79
CA MET A 267 20.48 -13.18 -2.37
C MET A 267 21.57 -12.85 -3.39
N ARG A 268 21.19 -12.07 -4.40
CA ARG A 268 22.11 -11.37 -5.30
C ARG A 268 22.03 -9.88 -4.98
N ALA A 269 23.17 -9.21 -4.91
CA ALA A 269 23.27 -7.81 -4.53
C ALA A 269 24.06 -7.03 -5.57
N LEU A 270 23.56 -5.84 -5.93
CA LEU A 270 24.29 -4.81 -6.65
C LEU A 270 24.29 -3.56 -5.78
N THR A 271 25.47 -3.02 -5.53
CA THR A 271 25.67 -1.90 -4.61
C THR A 271 25.62 -0.56 -5.32
N GLY A 272 25.14 0.46 -4.63
CA GLY A 272 24.83 1.76 -5.20
C GLY A 272 25.78 2.90 -4.80
N LEU A 273 25.22 4.10 -4.67
CA LEU A 273 25.90 5.37 -4.48
C LEU A 273 26.68 5.44 -3.16
N ILE A 274 26.18 4.84 -2.08
CA ILE A 274 26.91 4.81 -0.79
C ILE A 274 28.22 4.03 -0.96
N ALA A 275 28.18 2.88 -1.64
CA ALA A 275 29.36 2.07 -1.92
C ALA A 275 30.38 2.80 -2.77
N LYS A 276 29.91 3.59 -3.74
CA LYS A 276 30.75 4.41 -4.61
C LYS A 276 31.40 5.57 -3.85
N ALA A 277 30.67 6.19 -2.93
CA ALA A 277 31.13 7.34 -2.14
C ALA A 277 32.06 6.93 -0.99
N ASN A 278 31.66 5.93 -0.18
CA ASN A 278 32.44 5.42 0.94
C ASN A 278 32.13 3.93 1.20
N ARG A 279 33.01 3.07 0.67
CA ARG A 279 32.93 1.61 0.78
C ARG A 279 32.86 1.10 2.22
N ARG A 280 33.48 1.79 3.19
CA ARG A 280 33.50 1.36 4.61
C ARG A 280 32.13 1.46 5.27
N ASN A 281 31.21 2.21 4.67
CA ASN A 281 29.86 2.40 5.20
C ASN A 281 28.88 1.36 4.66
N VAL A 282 29.34 0.42 3.83
CA VAL A 282 28.53 -0.66 3.30
C VAL A 282 29.06 -2.00 3.78
N GLY A 283 28.19 -2.83 4.33
CA GLY A 283 28.55 -4.13 4.86
C GLY A 283 27.40 -5.10 4.80
N PHE A 284 27.72 -6.35 4.45
CA PHE A 284 26.80 -7.46 4.48
C PHE A 284 27.25 -8.45 5.55
N SER A 285 26.32 -8.95 6.36
CA SER A 285 26.61 -9.97 7.37
C SER A 285 25.83 -11.24 7.05
N THR A 286 26.44 -12.40 7.31
CA THR A 286 25.80 -13.71 7.24
C THR A 286 26.12 -14.52 8.50
N PRO A 287 25.53 -15.72 8.70
CA PRO A 287 25.88 -16.57 9.83
C PRO A 287 27.36 -16.99 9.86
N THR A 288 28.04 -16.99 8.71
CA THR A 288 29.42 -17.52 8.61
C THR A 288 30.47 -16.46 8.28
N ALA A 289 30.10 -15.25 7.86
CA ALA A 289 31.07 -14.21 7.52
C ALA A 289 30.50 -12.79 7.55
N THR A 290 31.39 -11.80 7.60
CA THR A 290 31.10 -10.42 7.22
C THR A 290 31.75 -10.11 5.88
N ILE A 291 31.08 -9.30 5.07
CA ILE A 291 31.48 -8.99 3.69
C ILE A 291 31.58 -7.47 3.54
N GLY A 292 32.80 -7.01 3.30
CA GLY A 292 33.09 -5.67 2.81
C GLY A 292 33.04 -5.62 1.29
N ILE A 293 32.69 -4.47 0.73
CA ILE A 293 32.52 -4.31 -0.72
C ILE A 293 33.47 -3.28 -1.32
N ARG A 294 33.72 -3.42 -2.62
CA ARG A 294 34.49 -2.46 -3.43
C ARG A 294 33.72 -1.99 -4.68
N GLY A 295 32.45 -1.63 -4.53
CA GLY A 295 31.59 -1.16 -5.63
C GLY A 295 31.08 -2.32 -6.51
N THR A 296 30.53 -3.34 -5.86
CA THR A 296 30.54 -4.72 -6.35
C THR A 296 29.14 -5.29 -6.52
N GLY A 297 29.03 -6.23 -7.47
CA GLY A 297 27.96 -7.20 -7.59
C GLY A 297 28.37 -8.55 -6.99
N LEU A 298 27.58 -9.07 -6.06
CA LEU A 298 27.86 -10.31 -5.32
C LEU A 298 26.63 -11.19 -5.15
N ASP A 299 26.88 -12.48 -4.96
CA ASP A 299 25.92 -13.52 -4.65
C ASP A 299 26.26 -14.10 -3.27
N MET A 300 25.23 -14.36 -2.47
CA MET A 300 25.34 -14.97 -1.15
C MET A 300 24.27 -16.05 -1.04
N ASP A 301 24.70 -17.30 -0.81
CA ASP A 301 23.84 -18.45 -0.61
C ASP A 301 24.11 -19.08 0.75
N CYS A 302 23.24 -18.81 1.71
CA CYS A 302 23.20 -19.37 3.05
C CYS A 302 21.90 -20.18 3.24
N SER A 303 21.47 -20.91 2.21
CA SER A 303 20.25 -21.73 2.25
C SER A 303 20.37 -22.91 3.21
N THR A 304 21.60 -23.41 3.38
CA THR A 304 21.95 -24.50 4.30
C THR A 304 22.51 -23.94 5.60
N GLU A 305 22.02 -24.42 6.73
CA GLU A 305 22.47 -23.96 8.05
C GLU A 305 23.98 -24.17 8.25
N GLY A 306 24.66 -23.16 8.80
CA GLY A 306 26.10 -23.19 9.07
C GLY A 306 27.01 -23.10 7.83
N ASN A 307 26.44 -23.02 6.63
CA ASN A 307 27.17 -22.99 5.37
C ASN A 307 26.76 -21.76 4.56
N CYS A 308 27.73 -20.99 4.08
CA CYS A 308 27.47 -19.96 3.07
C CYS A 308 28.44 -20.07 1.91
N SER A 309 27.92 -19.85 0.71
CA SER A 309 28.72 -19.61 -0.50
C SER A 309 28.64 -18.14 -0.88
N PHE A 310 29.79 -17.57 -1.21
CA PHE A 310 29.94 -16.21 -1.71
C PHE A 310 30.50 -16.27 -3.12
N PHE A 311 30.00 -15.45 -4.02
CA PHE A 311 30.54 -15.32 -5.37
C PHE A 311 30.48 -13.86 -5.80
N THR A 312 31.50 -13.35 -6.47
CA THR A 312 31.48 -11.99 -7.00
C THR A 312 31.50 -12.00 -8.51
N TRP A 313 30.63 -11.22 -9.13
CA TRP A 313 30.48 -11.15 -10.59
C TRP A 313 30.80 -9.75 -11.14
N LEU A 314 31.04 -8.76 -10.28
CA LEU A 314 31.44 -7.41 -10.67
C LEU A 314 32.27 -6.77 -9.56
N GLY A 315 33.48 -6.29 -9.85
CA GLY A 315 34.33 -5.64 -8.84
C GLY A 315 35.04 -6.65 -7.93
N SER A 316 35.14 -6.33 -6.64
CA SER A 316 35.77 -7.21 -5.63
C SER A 316 35.07 -7.16 -4.28
N ILE A 317 35.13 -8.24 -3.51
CA ILE A 317 34.65 -8.29 -2.12
C ILE A 317 35.75 -8.77 -1.16
N GLU A 318 35.62 -8.36 0.09
CA GLU A 318 36.46 -8.81 1.19
C GLU A 318 35.59 -9.62 2.15
N VAL A 319 35.82 -10.93 2.21
CA VAL A 319 35.10 -11.86 3.08
C VAL A 319 35.93 -12.11 4.33
N THR A 320 35.37 -11.82 5.49
CA THR A 320 35.98 -12.12 6.80
C THR A 320 35.16 -13.23 7.46
N PRO A 321 35.63 -14.49 7.42
CA PRO A 321 34.94 -15.61 8.08
C PRO A 321 34.77 -15.36 9.59
N ALA A 322 33.65 -15.82 10.14
CA ALA A 322 33.34 -15.68 11.56
C ALA A 322 34.43 -16.33 12.41
N GLY A 323 34.93 -15.61 13.42
CA GLY A 323 35.99 -16.07 14.31
C GLY A 323 37.41 -16.00 13.72
N GLN A 324 37.58 -15.49 12.50
CA GLN A 324 38.89 -15.27 11.88
C GLN A 324 39.18 -13.77 11.72
N THR A 325 40.47 -13.42 11.75
CA THR A 325 40.95 -12.04 11.51
C THR A 325 41.46 -11.84 10.07
N ALA A 326 41.80 -12.91 9.37
CA ALA A 326 42.29 -12.86 8.00
C ALA A 326 41.12 -12.66 7.03
N LEU A 327 41.19 -11.60 6.23
CA LEU A 327 40.24 -11.35 5.14
C LEU A 327 40.66 -12.14 3.88
N GLN A 328 39.67 -12.68 3.18
CA GLN A 328 39.81 -13.28 1.86
C GLN A 328 39.28 -12.29 0.82
N THR A 329 40.12 -11.89 -0.13
CA THR A 329 39.69 -11.00 -1.23
C THR A 329 39.25 -11.86 -2.41
N LEU A 330 38.04 -11.62 -2.91
CA LEU A 330 37.51 -12.26 -4.11
C LEU A 330 37.35 -11.19 -5.21
N GLN A 331 37.88 -11.47 -6.39
CA GLN A 331 37.72 -10.71 -7.62
C GLN A 331 36.58 -11.29 -8.47
N ALA A 332 36.02 -10.49 -9.37
CA ALA A 332 34.97 -10.94 -10.29
C ALA A 332 35.33 -12.28 -10.97
N GLY A 333 34.43 -13.26 -10.84
CA GLY A 333 34.62 -14.64 -11.31
C GLY A 333 35.05 -15.62 -10.21
N GLU A 334 35.41 -15.13 -9.03
CA GLU A 334 35.84 -15.94 -7.89
C GLU A 334 34.72 -16.11 -6.87
N GLY A 335 34.70 -17.27 -6.22
CA GLY A 335 33.83 -17.54 -5.10
C GLY A 335 34.54 -18.26 -3.95
N LEU A 336 33.86 -18.31 -2.82
CA LEU A 336 34.33 -18.89 -1.58
C LEU A 336 33.17 -19.55 -0.85
N PHE A 337 33.36 -20.81 -0.49
CA PHE A 337 32.50 -21.51 0.45
C PHE A 337 33.10 -21.39 1.86
N VAL A 338 32.26 -21.09 2.84
CA VAL A 338 32.63 -20.94 4.25
C VAL A 338 31.65 -21.72 5.12
N SER A 339 32.19 -22.63 5.93
CA SER A 339 31.49 -23.32 7.01
C SER A 339 32.28 -23.24 8.31
N ALA A 340 31.76 -23.86 9.38
CA ALA A 340 32.47 -23.96 10.66
C ALA A 340 33.79 -24.77 10.59
N THR A 341 33.91 -25.69 9.62
CA THR A 341 35.04 -26.62 9.53
C THR A 341 35.88 -26.46 8.28
N GLU A 342 35.38 -25.76 7.27
CA GLU A 342 36.02 -25.70 5.96
C GLU A 342 35.87 -24.33 5.31
N ILE A 343 36.94 -23.91 4.64
CA ILE A 343 36.93 -22.80 3.68
C ILE A 343 37.52 -23.34 2.38
N ARG A 344 36.78 -23.22 1.27
CA ARG A 344 37.24 -23.66 -0.06
C ARG A 344 36.83 -22.69 -1.15
N SER A 345 37.68 -22.53 -2.16
CA SER A 345 37.36 -21.69 -3.33
C SER A 345 36.29 -22.32 -4.20
N LEU A 346 35.51 -21.47 -4.86
CA LEU A 346 34.49 -21.84 -5.85
C LEU A 346 34.85 -21.19 -7.19
N ASN A 347 34.70 -21.94 -8.28
CA ASN A 347 35.00 -21.48 -9.64
C ASN A 347 33.74 -21.14 -10.45
N ALA A 348 32.57 -21.24 -9.84
CA ALA A 348 31.28 -20.97 -10.47
C ALA A 348 30.28 -20.42 -9.43
N PRO A 349 29.32 -19.57 -9.86
CA PRO A 349 28.24 -19.08 -9.01
C PRO A 349 27.29 -20.20 -8.56
N THR A 350 26.60 -19.99 -7.44
CA THR A 350 25.62 -20.95 -6.91
C THR A 350 24.16 -20.56 -7.16
N LEU A 351 23.90 -19.37 -7.70
CA LEU A 351 22.56 -18.77 -7.77
C LEU A 351 22.06 -18.49 -9.20
N ASP A 352 22.50 -19.25 -10.20
CA ASP A 352 22.24 -18.95 -11.62
C ASP A 352 20.76 -18.81 -12.00
N GLU A 353 19.85 -19.47 -11.27
CA GLU A 353 18.41 -19.38 -11.49
C GLU A 353 17.72 -18.14 -10.88
N LEU A 354 18.44 -17.37 -10.06
CA LEU A 354 17.95 -16.14 -9.44
C LEU A 354 18.33 -14.94 -10.32
N PRO A 355 17.41 -14.06 -10.74
CA PRO A 355 17.77 -12.98 -11.68
C PRO A 355 18.78 -12.02 -11.04
N ARG A 356 19.78 -11.62 -11.83
CA ARG A 356 20.73 -10.60 -11.38
C ARG A 356 20.00 -9.24 -11.23
N PRO A 357 20.31 -8.45 -10.18
CA PRO A 357 19.61 -7.19 -9.94
C PRO A 357 19.83 -6.11 -11.02
N ASP A 358 20.94 -6.18 -11.76
CA ASP A 358 21.24 -5.30 -12.90
C ASP A 358 20.37 -5.60 -14.13
N GLY A 359 19.90 -6.84 -14.28
CA GLY A 359 18.99 -7.26 -15.35
C GLY A 359 17.55 -6.77 -15.18
N VAL A 360 17.21 -6.20 -14.02
CA VAL A 360 15.87 -5.65 -13.75
C VAL A 360 15.91 -4.14 -13.95
N SER A 361 15.14 -3.66 -14.92
CA SER A 361 14.99 -2.22 -15.14
C SER A 361 14.19 -1.61 -13.99
N VAL A 362 14.77 -0.61 -13.32
CA VAL A 362 14.16 0.09 -12.19
C VAL A 362 14.40 1.58 -12.34
N ASP A 363 13.32 2.36 -12.33
CA ASP A 363 13.40 3.81 -12.15
C ASP A 363 13.37 4.15 -10.66
N VAL A 364 14.56 4.28 -10.06
CA VAL A 364 14.71 4.61 -8.64
C VAL A 364 14.16 6.01 -8.34
N ARG A 365 14.22 6.94 -9.30
CA ARG A 365 13.66 8.29 -9.13
C ARG A 365 12.14 8.21 -9.04
N GLN A 366 11.47 7.44 -9.89
CA GLN A 366 10.02 7.25 -9.76
C GLN A 366 9.63 6.64 -8.39
N LEU A 367 10.46 5.73 -7.86
CA LEU A 367 10.22 5.08 -6.58
C LEU A 367 10.39 6.01 -5.37
N PHE A 368 11.36 6.93 -5.38
CA PHE A 368 11.74 7.67 -4.17
C PHE A 368 11.83 9.19 -4.31
N SER A 369 11.81 9.73 -5.53
CA SER A 369 11.97 11.17 -5.73
C SER A 369 10.81 11.95 -5.12
N VAL A 370 11.17 13.12 -4.60
CA VAL A 370 10.26 14.17 -4.19
C VAL A 370 10.42 15.36 -5.13
N VAL A 371 9.30 15.93 -5.55
CA VAL A 371 9.27 17.08 -6.45
C VAL A 371 9.07 18.34 -5.62
N SER A 372 9.89 19.35 -5.90
CA SER A 372 9.74 20.66 -5.27
C SER A 372 8.50 21.36 -5.83
N GLY A 373 7.62 21.77 -4.94
CA GLY A 373 6.40 22.50 -5.31
C GLY A 373 5.71 22.99 -4.05
N ASP A 374 5.79 24.31 -3.83
CA ASP A 374 5.24 24.94 -2.62
C ASP A 374 3.73 25.24 -2.76
N GLU A 375 3.19 25.16 -3.98
CA GLU A 375 1.80 25.50 -4.23
C GLU A 375 0.87 24.30 -4.09
N VAL A 376 -0.16 24.48 -3.26
CA VAL A 376 -1.35 23.62 -3.26
C VAL A 376 -2.07 23.79 -4.59
N GLN A 377 -2.08 22.69 -5.36
CA GLN A 377 -2.72 22.58 -6.66
C GLN A 377 -4.05 21.85 -6.57
N GLU A 378 -4.86 21.94 -7.63
CA GLU A 378 -6.08 21.14 -7.76
C GLU A 378 -5.72 19.69 -8.11
N GLY A 379 -6.39 18.75 -7.45
CA GLY A 379 -6.15 17.33 -7.63
C GLY A 379 -6.26 16.53 -6.34
N LEU A 380 -5.84 15.28 -6.38
CA LEU A 380 -5.93 14.37 -5.24
C LEU A 380 -4.63 14.40 -4.44
N PHE A 381 -4.71 14.73 -3.16
CA PHE A 381 -3.64 14.48 -2.20
C PHE A 381 -3.97 13.28 -1.33
N VAL A 382 -2.97 12.44 -1.07
CA VAL A 382 -3.07 11.31 -0.15
C VAL A 382 -1.89 11.34 0.81
N PHE A 383 -2.16 11.17 2.10
CA PHE A 383 -1.13 11.00 3.12
C PHE A 383 -1.30 9.65 3.82
N VAL A 384 -0.24 8.85 3.85
CA VAL A 384 -0.26 7.51 4.44
C VAL A 384 0.31 7.58 5.84
N ARG A 385 -0.52 7.35 6.86
CA ARG A 385 -0.08 7.29 8.26
C ARG A 385 0.55 5.97 8.60
N ASP A 386 -0.02 4.89 8.06
CA ASP A 386 0.51 3.54 8.18
C ASP A 386 0.05 2.68 6.99
N GLY A 387 0.81 1.63 6.65
CA GLY A 387 0.46 0.71 5.56
C GLY A 387 0.97 1.16 4.18
N HIS A 388 0.25 0.75 3.13
CA HIS A 388 0.63 0.99 1.74
C HIS A 388 -0.57 1.40 0.88
N ILE A 389 -0.37 2.45 0.08
CA ILE A 389 -1.32 2.96 -0.89
C ILE A 389 -0.69 2.96 -2.28
N GLU A 390 -1.52 2.65 -3.27
CA GLU A 390 -1.24 2.81 -4.69
C GLU A 390 -2.15 3.90 -5.25
N ILE A 391 -1.61 4.91 -5.92
CA ILE A 391 -2.40 5.91 -6.66
C ILE A 391 -2.16 5.65 -8.14
N THR A 392 -3.20 5.23 -8.86
CA THR A 392 -3.13 4.94 -10.29
C THR A 392 -3.90 6.00 -11.07
N THR A 393 -3.22 6.64 -12.01
CA THR A 393 -3.79 7.57 -12.99
C THR A 393 -3.84 6.91 -14.37
N ILE A 394 -4.15 7.70 -15.39
CA ILE A 394 -4.05 7.27 -16.79
C ILE A 394 -2.60 7.17 -17.30
N ARG A 395 -1.60 7.77 -16.61
CA ARG A 395 -0.20 7.80 -17.08
C ARG A 395 0.71 6.90 -16.27
N ASP A 396 0.52 6.88 -14.96
CA ASP A 396 1.46 6.27 -14.03
C ASP A 396 0.80 5.80 -12.74
N THR A 397 1.56 5.00 -11.99
CA THR A 397 1.20 4.54 -10.66
C THR A 397 2.22 5.05 -9.65
N LEU A 398 1.75 5.68 -8.58
CA LEU A 398 2.54 6.12 -7.44
C LEU A 398 2.33 5.20 -6.24
N HIS A 399 3.43 4.68 -5.71
CA HIS A 399 3.43 3.81 -4.54
C HIS A 399 3.84 4.56 -3.27
N LEU A 400 2.91 4.72 -2.33
CA LEU A 400 3.14 5.43 -1.07
C LEU A 400 3.26 4.45 0.10
N GLY A 401 4.25 4.68 0.95
CA GLY A 401 4.42 4.00 2.24
C GLY A 401 4.10 4.93 3.41
N LYS A 402 4.18 4.38 4.62
CA LYS A 402 4.08 5.11 5.89
C LYS A 402 4.92 6.39 5.88
N GLY A 403 4.27 7.50 6.23
CA GLY A 403 4.86 8.83 6.32
C GLY A 403 4.92 9.56 4.98
N GLU A 404 4.59 8.93 3.85
CA GLU A 404 4.65 9.56 2.54
C GLU A 404 3.34 10.29 2.20
N THR A 405 3.50 11.47 1.60
CA THR A 405 2.43 12.18 0.89
C THR A 405 2.62 12.00 -0.62
N GLY A 406 1.51 11.78 -1.34
CA GLY A 406 1.47 11.81 -2.80
C GLY A 406 0.39 12.75 -3.31
N PHE A 407 0.56 13.16 -4.56
CA PHE A 407 -0.34 14.04 -5.29
C PHE A 407 -0.58 13.48 -6.68
N ALA A 408 -1.83 13.56 -7.16
CA ALA A 408 -2.23 13.26 -8.53
C ALA A 408 -3.03 14.43 -9.11
N ASP A 409 -2.52 15.01 -10.19
CA ASP A 409 -3.14 16.15 -10.86
C ASP A 409 -4.28 15.73 -11.82
N ASN A 410 -5.00 16.70 -12.36
CA ASN A 410 -6.07 16.48 -13.34
C ASN A 410 -5.58 16.00 -14.72
N ASN A 411 -4.28 16.10 -15.00
CA ASN A 411 -3.67 15.66 -16.26
C ASN A 411 -3.19 14.21 -16.20
N GLY A 412 -3.34 13.57 -15.03
CA GLY A 412 -2.92 12.21 -14.76
C GLY A 412 -1.44 12.07 -14.43
N ASN A 413 -0.74 13.13 -14.00
CA ASN A 413 0.61 13.00 -13.47
C ASN A 413 0.56 12.73 -11.97
N THR A 414 1.47 11.89 -11.47
CA THR A 414 1.66 11.68 -10.04
C THR A 414 3.03 12.14 -9.54
N VAL A 415 3.08 12.71 -8.34
CA VAL A 415 4.33 13.13 -7.69
C VAL A 415 4.27 12.95 -6.18
N ARG A 416 5.42 12.82 -5.53
CA ARG A 416 5.54 13.06 -4.08
C ARG A 416 5.97 14.51 -3.88
N PRO A 417 5.13 15.41 -3.31
CA PRO A 417 5.58 16.76 -3.01
C PRO A 417 6.70 16.71 -1.97
N ASN A 418 7.68 17.61 -2.03
CA ASN A 418 8.78 17.70 -1.05
C ASN A 418 8.32 18.23 0.33
N LEU A 419 7.18 18.91 0.38
CA LEU A 419 6.55 19.44 1.59
C LEU A 419 5.18 18.80 1.79
N MET A 420 4.83 18.49 3.03
CA MET A 420 3.48 18.08 3.37
C MET A 420 2.55 19.28 3.36
N PRO A 421 1.41 19.25 2.65
CA PRO A 421 0.46 20.36 2.68
C PRO A 421 -0.12 20.61 4.07
N LEU A 422 -0.15 21.88 4.48
CA LEU A 422 -0.62 22.29 5.82
C LEU A 422 -2.06 21.83 6.12
N PHE A 423 -2.96 21.87 5.13
CA PHE A 423 -4.34 21.40 5.29
C PHE A 423 -4.48 19.88 5.55
N LEU A 424 -3.44 19.07 5.30
CA LEU A 424 -3.40 17.65 5.69
C LEU A 424 -2.72 17.49 7.05
N GLU A 425 -1.62 18.22 7.25
CA GLU A 425 -0.83 18.13 8.48
C GLU A 425 -1.62 18.57 9.71
N PHE A 426 -2.38 19.66 9.57
CA PHE A 426 -3.16 20.30 10.63
C PHE A 426 -4.68 20.07 10.48
N ASP A 427 -5.08 19.00 9.81
CA ASP A 427 -6.51 18.66 9.69
C ASP A 427 -7.09 18.26 11.05
N ARG A 428 -8.14 19.00 11.44
CA ARG A 428 -8.81 18.96 12.74
C ARG A 428 -9.97 17.96 12.80
N THR A 429 -10.23 17.23 11.73
CA THR A 429 -11.33 16.26 11.73
C THR A 429 -11.03 15.10 12.69
N PRO A 430 -12.02 14.57 13.44
CA PRO A 430 -11.75 13.47 14.35
C PRO A 430 -11.09 12.28 13.66
N MET A 431 -10.12 11.64 14.33
CA MET A 431 -9.57 10.38 13.84
C MET A 431 -10.67 9.30 13.79
N PRO A 432 -10.64 8.36 12.82
CA PRO A 432 -11.67 7.34 12.69
C PRO A 432 -11.83 6.42 13.92
N ASP A 433 -10.78 6.26 14.72
CA ASP A 433 -10.74 5.47 15.96
C ASP A 433 -10.93 6.32 17.24
N SER A 434 -11.27 7.60 17.11
CA SER A 434 -11.44 8.50 18.24
C SER A 434 -12.46 7.96 19.26
N LYS A 435 -12.02 7.79 20.51
CA LYS A 435 -12.89 7.35 21.62
C LYS A 435 -13.95 8.37 22.02
N ASN A 436 -13.66 9.67 21.82
CA ASN A 436 -14.60 10.76 22.11
C ASN A 436 -14.50 11.85 21.03
N PRO A 437 -15.10 11.64 19.85
CA PRO A 437 -15.01 12.57 18.73
C PRO A 437 -15.67 13.92 19.03
N MET A 438 -16.66 13.97 19.93
CA MET A 438 -17.25 15.24 20.40
C MET A 438 -16.24 16.11 21.12
N LEU A 439 -15.49 15.54 22.08
CA LEU A 439 -14.49 16.29 22.86
C LEU A 439 -13.40 16.86 21.96
N ILE A 440 -12.84 16.05 21.04
CA ILE A 440 -11.82 16.51 20.10
C ILE A 440 -12.34 17.71 19.32
N THR A 441 -13.56 17.62 18.79
CA THR A 441 -14.11 18.69 17.97
C THR A 441 -14.34 19.98 18.77
N VAL A 442 -14.78 19.89 20.03
CA VAL A 442 -14.97 21.07 20.90
C VAL A 442 -13.64 21.73 21.29
N LEU A 443 -12.61 20.94 21.57
CA LEU A 443 -11.26 21.46 21.85
C LEU A 443 -10.68 22.18 20.63
N ASP A 444 -10.89 21.63 19.44
CA ASP A 444 -10.43 22.24 18.18
C ASP A 444 -11.15 23.54 17.82
N GLU A 445 -12.45 23.66 18.13
CA GLU A 445 -13.22 24.90 17.95
C GLU A 445 -12.82 26.01 18.92
N THR A 446 -12.43 25.64 20.14
CA THR A 446 -11.97 26.60 21.16
C THR A 446 -10.52 27.02 20.98
N GLY A 447 -9.83 26.48 19.97
CA GLY A 447 -8.40 26.76 19.71
C GLY A 447 -7.47 26.18 20.78
N ILE A 448 -8.00 25.35 21.69
CA ILE A 448 -7.25 24.72 22.76
C ILE A 448 -6.60 23.46 22.19
N ARG A 449 -5.35 23.59 21.75
CA ARG A 449 -4.52 22.44 21.42
C ARG A 449 -4.46 21.51 22.63
N SER A 450 -4.66 20.21 22.45
CA SER A 450 -4.11 19.22 23.37
C SER A 450 -2.59 19.20 23.21
N SER A 451 -1.92 20.22 23.74
CA SER A 451 -0.48 20.44 23.63
C SER A 451 0.37 19.35 24.31
N ASN A 452 -0.25 18.31 24.88
CA ASN A 452 0.41 17.30 25.73
C ASN A 452 0.23 15.86 25.25
N VAL A 453 -0.12 15.63 23.99
CA VAL A 453 0.10 14.30 23.39
C VAL A 453 1.33 14.40 22.51
N CYS A 454 2.50 14.06 23.07
CA CYS A 454 3.68 13.77 22.26
C CYS A 454 3.27 12.74 21.19
N ARG A 455 3.45 13.12 19.93
CA ARG A 455 3.26 12.25 18.77
C ARG A 455 4.51 11.40 18.53
#